data_AF-A0A7J0D127-F1
#
_entry.id   AF-A0A7J0D127-F1
#
_cell.length_a   1.000
_cell.length_b   1.000
_cell.length_c   1.000
_cell.angle_alpha   90.00
_cell.angle_beta   90.00
_cell.angle_gamma   90.00
#
_symmetry.space_group_name_H-M   'P 1'
#
loop_
_entity.id
_entity.type
_entity.pdbx_description
1 polymer ?
#
loop_
_entity_poly.entity_id
_entity_poly.type
_entity_poly.pdbx_seq_one_letter_code
_entity_poly.pdbx_strand_id
1 'polypeptide(L)'
;MAARCLLPLVQVTPRGLWERSGQVALTTAEHWLGRASEPVPAPDATVLRYLNAFGPASVKDMQRWAGLTRLREVFDRLRPQLLTFRDERGTELFDLPDAPRPDPDTPAPPRFLPEFDNVLLGHDDRSRLIAEVNRGRNGVGNQSYGTVMVDGFFEAIWRVEREGDTGTLTVQPLRTLRGGERAEITEEAVRMLTVMTDAASHDVRFGTFLDFGD
;
A
#
# COMPACT_ATOMS: atom_id res chain seq x y z
N MET A 1 18.06 -17.71 -16.82
CA MET A 1 17.82 -17.87 -15.37
C MET A 1 18.91 -17.21 -14.52
N ALA A 2 20.21 -17.33 -14.85
CA ALA A 2 21.29 -16.71 -14.06
C ALA A 2 21.25 -15.17 -13.95
N ALA A 3 20.96 -14.46 -15.05
CA ALA A 3 20.99 -12.99 -15.08
C ALA A 3 20.01 -12.33 -14.08
N ARG A 4 18.78 -12.87 -13.94
CA ARG A 4 17.75 -12.34 -13.03
C ARG A 4 18.09 -12.48 -11.54
N CYS A 5 18.98 -13.40 -11.20
CA CYS A 5 19.39 -13.63 -9.80
C CYS A 5 20.67 -12.89 -9.42
N LEU A 6 21.47 -12.48 -10.41
CA LEU A 6 22.83 -11.98 -10.19
C LEU A 6 23.03 -10.53 -10.63
N LEU A 7 22.18 -10.03 -11.53
CA LEU A 7 22.30 -8.69 -12.09
C LEU A 7 21.09 -7.85 -11.68
N PRO A 8 21.28 -6.58 -11.28
CA PRO A 8 20.19 -5.61 -11.21
C PRO A 8 19.68 -5.33 -12.63
N LEU A 9 18.43 -5.67 -12.91
CA LEU A 9 17.83 -5.53 -14.23
C LEU A 9 16.75 -4.45 -14.23
N VAL A 10 16.67 -3.70 -15.33
CA VAL A 10 15.61 -2.74 -15.63
C VAL A 10 14.76 -3.30 -16.77
N GLN A 11 13.44 -3.31 -16.59
CA GLN A 11 12.51 -3.62 -17.66
C GLN A 11 12.34 -2.40 -18.57
N VAL A 12 12.52 -2.60 -19.87
CA VAL A 12 12.45 -1.54 -20.88
C VAL A 12 11.34 -1.79 -21.88
N THR A 13 10.98 -0.76 -22.64
CA THR A 13 10.00 -0.85 -23.73
C THR A 13 10.37 -1.94 -24.73
N PRO A 14 9.39 -2.67 -25.30
CA PRO A 14 7.97 -2.31 -25.35
C PRO A 14 7.11 -2.80 -24.18
N ARG A 15 7.67 -3.48 -23.16
CA ARG A 15 6.89 -3.89 -21.97
C ARG A 15 7.00 -2.86 -20.84
N GLY A 16 5.91 -2.66 -20.10
CA GLY A 16 5.82 -1.66 -19.03
C GLY A 16 5.22 -0.33 -19.47
N LEU A 17 4.51 -0.33 -20.61
CA LEU A 17 3.70 0.80 -21.07
C LEU A 17 2.29 0.71 -20.46
N TRP A 18 1.63 1.86 -20.32
CA TRP A 18 0.22 1.92 -19.95
C TRP A 18 -0.65 1.46 -21.11
N GLU A 19 -1.75 0.77 -20.79
CA GLU A 19 -2.78 0.25 -21.71
C GLU A 19 -2.30 -0.76 -22.77
N ARG A 20 -0.99 -0.98 -22.90
CA ARG A 20 -0.39 -1.85 -23.91
C ARG A 20 0.63 -2.78 -23.30
N SER A 21 0.50 -4.07 -23.62
CA SER A 21 1.52 -5.06 -23.31
C SER A 21 2.51 -5.21 -24.47
N GLY A 22 3.70 -5.69 -24.16
CA GLY A 22 4.76 -5.96 -25.14
C GLY A 22 5.61 -7.15 -24.71
N GLN A 23 6.56 -7.54 -25.56
CA GLN A 23 7.55 -8.55 -25.20
C GLN A 23 8.42 -8.07 -24.04
N VAL A 24 8.74 -8.97 -23.10
CA VAL A 24 9.69 -8.68 -22.01
C VAL A 24 11.05 -8.33 -22.62
N ALA A 25 11.52 -7.11 -22.40
CA ALA A 25 12.86 -6.65 -22.72
C ALA A 25 13.54 -6.16 -21.43
N LEU A 26 14.81 -6.54 -21.24
CA LEU A 26 15.58 -6.27 -20.03
C LEU A 26 16.96 -5.72 -20.40
N THR A 27 17.44 -4.75 -19.63
CA THR A 27 18.84 -4.29 -19.64
C THR A 27 19.39 -4.26 -18.22
N THR A 28 20.70 -4.07 -18.03
CA THR A 28 21.28 -3.88 -16.70
C THR A 28 21.01 -2.48 -16.18
N ALA A 29 20.86 -2.34 -14.86
CA ALA A 29 20.66 -1.03 -14.24
C ALA A 29 21.83 -0.08 -14.54
N GLU A 30 23.06 -0.59 -14.60
CA GLU A 30 24.26 0.20 -14.91
C GLU A 30 24.24 0.76 -16.34
N HIS A 31 23.86 -0.08 -17.31
CA HIS A 31 23.72 0.37 -18.69
C HIS A 31 22.60 1.41 -18.83
N TRP A 32 21.46 1.16 -18.17
CA TRP A 32 20.33 2.09 -18.18
C TRP A 32 20.65 3.46 -17.54
N LEU A 33 21.35 3.45 -16.41
CA LEU A 33 21.70 4.66 -15.65
C LEU A 33 22.98 5.34 -16.16
N GLY A 34 23.72 4.70 -17.08
CA GLY A 34 24.97 5.23 -17.62
C GLY A 34 26.11 5.32 -16.59
N ARG A 35 26.04 4.55 -15.50
CA ARG A 35 27.04 4.56 -14.42
C ARG A 35 27.16 3.20 -13.74
N ALA A 36 28.33 2.94 -13.16
CA ALA A 36 28.55 1.75 -12.34
C ALA A 36 27.74 1.79 -11.03
N SER A 37 27.44 0.61 -10.49
CA SER A 37 26.80 0.46 -9.19
C SER A 37 27.70 0.95 -8.07
N GLU A 38 27.11 1.60 -7.07
CA GLU A 38 27.80 1.93 -5.83
C GLU A 38 27.86 0.70 -4.90
N PRO A 39 28.77 0.68 -3.92
CA PRO A 39 28.77 -0.32 -2.86
C PRO A 39 27.42 -0.35 -2.13
N VAL A 40 27.01 -1.55 -1.68
CA VAL A 40 25.76 -1.72 -0.94
C VAL A 40 25.80 -0.85 0.33
N PRO A 41 24.86 0.10 0.51
CA PRO A 41 24.86 0.97 1.67
C PRO A 41 24.48 0.21 2.94
N ALA A 42 24.86 0.77 4.10
CA ALA A 42 24.36 0.29 5.38
C ALA A 42 22.82 0.47 5.45
N PRO A 43 22.09 -0.44 6.13
CA PRO A 43 20.63 -0.43 6.16
C PRO A 43 20.03 0.75 6.94
N ASP A 44 20.83 1.51 7.67
CA ASP A 44 20.43 2.64 8.52
C ASP A 44 19.52 3.63 7.81
N ALA A 45 19.94 4.10 6.64
CA ALA A 45 19.18 5.06 5.85
C ALA A 45 17.84 4.46 5.38
N THR A 46 17.80 3.15 5.10
CA THR A 46 16.58 2.44 4.72
C THR A 46 15.63 2.32 5.92
N VAL A 47 16.13 2.05 7.13
CA VAL A 47 15.32 2.03 8.35
C VAL A 47 14.70 3.39 8.61
N LEU A 48 15.46 4.49 8.50
CA LEU A 48 14.91 5.84 8.69
C LEU A 48 13.84 6.18 7.65
N ARG A 49 14.04 5.81 6.38
CA ARG A 49 13.02 5.98 5.33
C ARG A 49 11.77 5.15 5.58
N TYR A 50 11.93 3.93 6.07
CA TYR A 50 10.84 3.05 6.46
C TYR A 50 10.01 3.67 7.60
N LEU A 51 10.66 4.13 8.66
CA LEU A 51 9.98 4.79 9.78
C LEU A 51 9.29 6.09 9.35
N ASN A 52 9.88 6.85 8.43
CA ASN A 52 9.24 8.04 7.88
C ASN A 52 7.94 7.74 7.12
N ALA A 53 7.81 6.54 6.56
CA ALA A 53 6.64 6.14 5.78
C ALA A 53 5.60 5.35 6.59
N PHE A 54 6.05 4.54 7.54
CA PHE A 54 5.23 3.53 8.22
C PHE A 54 5.37 3.55 9.75
N GLY A 55 6.14 4.48 10.33
CA GLY A 55 6.24 4.61 11.78
C GLY A 55 4.92 5.04 12.44
N PRO A 56 4.73 4.77 13.75
CA PRO A 56 5.57 3.96 14.62
C PRO A 56 5.53 2.46 14.32
N ALA A 57 6.70 1.82 14.20
CA ALA A 57 6.82 0.42 13.78
C ALA A 57 7.88 -0.36 14.57
N SER A 58 7.72 -1.69 14.65
CA SER A 58 8.69 -2.56 15.32
C SER A 58 9.82 -2.99 14.38
N VAL A 59 10.89 -3.55 14.95
CA VAL A 59 11.95 -4.22 14.17
C VAL A 59 11.38 -5.33 13.28
N LYS A 60 10.36 -6.05 13.77
CA LYS A 60 9.73 -7.16 13.04
C LYS A 60 8.97 -6.66 11.81
N ASP A 61 8.27 -5.54 11.93
CA ASP A 61 7.55 -4.91 10.82
C ASP A 61 8.52 -4.52 9.70
N MET A 62 9.61 -3.83 10.02
CA MET A 62 10.66 -3.46 9.06
C MET A 62 11.27 -4.70 8.39
N GLN A 63 11.59 -5.75 9.16
CA GLN A 63 12.12 -7.00 8.60
C GLN A 63 11.15 -7.67 7.63
N ARG A 64 9.85 -7.69 7.97
CA ARG A 64 8.81 -8.26 7.12
C ARG A 64 8.66 -7.47 5.82
N TRP A 65 8.67 -6.14 5.91
CA TRP A 65 8.56 -5.25 4.76
C TRP A 65 9.78 -5.33 3.84
N ALA A 66 10.99 -5.24 4.38
CA ALA A 66 12.22 -5.23 3.58
C ALA A 66 12.68 -6.63 3.13
N GLY A 67 12.13 -7.71 3.71
CA GLY A 67 12.66 -9.06 3.52
C GLY A 67 14.06 -9.27 4.11
N LEU A 68 14.46 -8.40 5.04
CA LEU A 68 15.76 -8.44 5.71
C LEU A 68 15.63 -9.08 7.09
N THR A 69 16.76 -9.56 7.62
CA THR A 69 16.82 -10.12 8.98
C THR A 69 17.93 -9.45 9.77
N ARG A 70 17.96 -9.70 11.09
CA ARG A 70 19.00 -9.22 12.01
C ARG A 70 19.13 -7.69 12.05
N LEU A 71 17.99 -6.98 11.95
CA LEU A 71 17.98 -5.51 11.97
C LEU A 71 18.03 -4.91 13.38
N ARG A 72 18.03 -5.72 14.45
CA ARG A 72 18.05 -5.24 15.84
C ARG A 72 19.23 -4.31 16.11
N GLU A 73 20.45 -4.69 15.71
CA GLU A 73 21.66 -3.88 15.91
C GLU A 73 21.60 -2.54 15.16
N VAL A 74 20.86 -2.48 14.06
CA VAL A 74 20.64 -1.24 13.29
C VAL A 74 19.71 -0.32 14.08
N PHE A 75 18.61 -0.86 14.60
CA PHE A 75 17.69 -0.09 15.46
C PHE A 75 18.37 0.37 16.75
N ASP A 76 19.19 -0.46 17.41
CA ASP A 76 19.91 -0.08 18.62
C ASP A 76 20.87 1.09 18.38
N ARG A 77 21.57 1.09 17.24
CA ARG A 77 22.45 2.20 16.83
C ARG A 77 21.68 3.47 16.50
N LEU A 78 20.51 3.36 15.89
CA LEU A 78 19.64 4.51 15.57
C LEU A 78 18.81 4.98 16.77
N ARG A 79 18.68 4.17 17.83
CA ARG A 79 17.84 4.47 19.00
C ARG A 79 18.04 5.85 19.61
N PRO A 80 19.28 6.40 19.73
CA PRO A 80 19.49 7.73 20.32
C PRO A 80 18.81 8.88 19.57
N GLN A 81 18.42 8.69 18.31
CA GLN A 81 17.75 9.70 17.46
C GLN A 81 16.28 9.35 17.17
N LEU A 82 15.73 8.30 17.80
CA LEU A 82 14.35 7.84 17.60
C LEU A 82 13.54 7.98 18.89
N LEU A 83 12.22 8.11 18.73
CA LEU A 83 11.28 7.96 19.83
C LEU A 83 10.88 6.48 19.96
N THR A 84 10.59 6.05 21.18
CA THR A 84 10.09 4.70 21.46
C THR A 84 8.73 4.72 22.11
N PHE A 85 7.89 3.77 21.71
CA PHE A 85 6.53 3.57 22.20
C PHE A 85 6.31 2.10 22.53
N ARG A 86 5.14 1.78 23.10
CA ARG A 86 4.66 0.41 23.25
C ARG A 86 3.23 0.30 22.74
N ASP A 87 2.95 -0.77 22.01
CA ASP A 87 1.57 -1.15 21.69
C ASP A 87 0.87 -1.81 22.90
N GLU A 88 -0.40 -2.16 22.73
CA GLU A 88 -1.24 -2.81 23.74
C GLU A 88 -0.73 -4.21 24.13
N ARG A 89 0.11 -4.83 23.30
CA ARG A 89 0.75 -6.13 23.53
C ARG A 89 2.14 -5.99 24.15
N GLY A 90 2.61 -4.76 24.39
CA GLY A 90 3.92 -4.44 24.95
C GLY A 90 5.07 -4.48 23.93
N THR A 91 4.79 -4.60 22.63
CA THR A 91 5.79 -4.53 21.56
C THR A 91 6.41 -3.14 21.52
N GLU A 92 7.75 -3.06 21.56
CA GLU A 92 8.44 -1.79 21.38
C GLU A 92 8.32 -1.33 19.91
N LEU A 93 7.84 -0.09 19.73
CA LEU A 93 7.72 0.58 18.45
C LEU A 93 8.70 1.76 18.41
N PHE A 94 9.23 2.05 17.23
CA PHE A 94 10.15 3.14 16.97
C PHE A 94 9.51 4.10 15.97
N ASP A 95 9.78 5.39 16.14
CA ASP A 95 9.33 6.42 15.21
C ASP A 95 10.32 7.59 15.14
N LEU A 96 10.20 8.41 14.11
CA LEU A 96 10.98 9.64 14.00
C LEU A 96 10.43 10.71 14.96
N PRO A 97 11.30 11.54 15.58
CA PRO A 97 10.87 12.60 16.47
C PRO A 97 9.82 13.54 15.87
N ASP A 98 9.98 13.87 14.59
CA ASP A 98 9.12 14.81 13.87
C ASP A 98 8.01 14.14 13.05
N ALA A 99 7.86 12.81 13.15
CA ALA A 99 6.78 12.11 12.44
C ALA A 99 5.40 12.58 12.94
N PRO A 100 4.42 12.77 12.03
CA PRO A 100 3.08 13.20 12.39
C PRO A 100 2.38 12.12 13.21
N ARG A 101 1.88 12.53 14.38
CA ARG A 101 1.06 11.68 15.27
C ARG A 101 -0.22 12.44 15.60
N PRO A 102 -1.25 12.36 14.73
CA PRO A 102 -2.53 13.00 14.96
C PRO A 102 -3.19 12.51 16.26
N ASP A 103 -4.08 13.33 16.81
CA ASP A 103 -4.91 12.94 17.95
C ASP A 103 -5.75 11.71 17.58
N PRO A 104 -5.97 10.73 18.48
CA PRO A 104 -6.77 9.54 18.18
C PRO A 104 -8.20 9.84 17.72
N ASP A 105 -8.77 10.99 18.10
CA ASP A 105 -10.11 11.42 17.67
C ASP A 105 -10.07 12.17 16.31
N THR A 106 -8.91 12.27 15.66
CA THR A 106 -8.78 12.87 14.32
C THR A 106 -9.57 12.05 13.32
N PRO A 107 -10.56 12.63 12.60
CA PRO A 107 -11.34 11.90 11.62
C PRO A 107 -10.46 11.30 10.51
N ALA A 108 -10.70 10.03 10.16
CA ALA A 108 -10.06 9.34 9.05
C ALA A 108 -11.06 9.20 7.87
N PRO A 109 -11.20 10.22 7.01
CA PRO A 109 -12.17 10.21 5.91
C PRO A 109 -11.90 9.05 4.94
N PRO A 110 -12.91 8.60 4.18
CA PRO A 110 -12.72 7.48 3.26
C PRO A 110 -11.61 7.72 2.23
N ARG A 111 -10.84 6.67 1.93
CA ARG A 111 -9.76 6.68 0.93
C ARG A 111 -9.77 5.44 0.08
N PHE A 112 -9.67 5.62 -1.24
CA PHE A 112 -9.51 4.53 -2.20
C PHE A 112 -8.03 4.24 -2.38
N LEU A 113 -7.62 3.03 -2.02
CA LEU A 113 -6.26 2.55 -2.22
C LEU A 113 -6.23 1.62 -3.44
N PRO A 114 -5.20 1.75 -4.30
CA PRO A 114 -5.00 0.83 -5.41
C PRO A 114 -4.61 -0.57 -4.91
N GLU A 115 -4.61 -1.51 -5.84
CA GLU A 115 -4.03 -2.83 -5.65
C GLU A 115 -2.57 -2.70 -5.17
N PHE A 116 -2.17 -3.53 -4.21
CA PHE A 116 -0.82 -3.52 -3.62
C PHE A 116 -0.38 -2.21 -2.95
N ASP A 117 -1.31 -1.38 -2.48
CA ASP A 117 -0.95 -0.19 -1.72
C ASP A 117 -0.13 -0.54 -0.46
N ASN A 118 0.96 0.19 -0.22
CA ASN A 118 1.89 -0.09 0.86
C ASN A 118 1.28 0.15 2.25
N VAL A 119 0.23 0.96 2.38
CA VAL A 119 -0.48 1.15 3.66
C VAL A 119 -0.93 -0.20 4.23
N LEU A 120 -1.41 -1.10 3.36
CA LEU A 120 -1.82 -2.45 3.77
C LEU A 120 -0.69 -3.47 3.77
N LEU A 121 0.54 -3.10 3.37
CA LEU A 121 1.68 -4.02 3.20
C LEU A 121 2.86 -3.76 4.16
N GLY A 122 2.98 -2.53 4.67
CA GLY A 122 4.16 -2.00 5.37
C GLY A 122 4.43 -2.57 6.76
N HIS A 123 3.49 -3.34 7.32
CA HIS A 123 3.58 -3.93 8.65
C HIS A 123 3.48 -5.45 8.61
N ASP A 124 4.13 -6.09 9.59
CA ASP A 124 3.93 -7.51 9.88
C ASP A 124 2.57 -7.73 10.53
N ASP A 125 2.21 -6.90 11.51
CA ASP A 125 0.87 -6.90 12.06
C ASP A 125 -0.10 -6.09 11.19
N ARG A 126 -0.80 -6.81 10.30
CA ARG A 126 -1.84 -6.26 9.42
C ARG A 126 -3.14 -5.93 10.15
N SER A 127 -3.33 -6.40 11.39
CA SER A 127 -4.57 -6.17 12.14
C SER A 127 -4.79 -4.70 12.53
N ARG A 128 -3.74 -3.87 12.41
CA ARG A 128 -3.78 -2.41 12.55
C ARG A 128 -4.79 -1.73 11.63
N LEU A 129 -5.01 -2.29 10.44
CA LEU A 129 -5.87 -1.70 9.41
C LEU A 129 -6.89 -2.71 8.86
N ILE A 130 -6.64 -4.01 9.01
CA ILE A 130 -7.49 -5.08 8.52
C ILE A 130 -8.07 -5.84 9.72
N ALA A 131 -9.34 -5.58 10.02
CA ALA A 131 -10.06 -6.33 11.05
C ALA A 131 -10.03 -7.85 10.73
N GLU A 132 -10.04 -8.68 11.78
CA GLU A 132 -9.90 -10.14 11.64
C GLU A 132 -10.94 -10.75 10.69
N VAL A 133 -12.18 -10.26 10.74
CA VAL A 133 -13.28 -10.68 9.86
C VAL A 133 -13.00 -10.42 8.37
N ASN A 134 -12.18 -9.42 8.06
CA ASN A 134 -11.80 -9.03 6.71
C ASN A 134 -10.44 -9.60 6.28
N ARG A 135 -9.80 -10.43 7.10
CA ARG A 135 -8.49 -11.03 6.79
C ARG A 135 -8.57 -11.82 5.48
N GLY A 136 -7.67 -11.50 4.54
CA GLY A 136 -7.60 -12.16 3.24
C GLY A 136 -8.65 -11.71 2.22
N ARG A 137 -9.51 -10.73 2.55
CA ARG A 137 -10.50 -10.19 1.60
C ARG A 137 -9.95 -9.13 0.65
N ASN A 138 -8.68 -8.76 0.79
CA ASN A 138 -7.99 -7.77 -0.04
C ASN A 138 -7.23 -8.37 -1.25
N GLY A 139 -7.39 -9.67 -1.50
CA GLY A 139 -6.77 -10.35 -2.64
C GLY A 139 -6.75 -11.87 -2.52
N VAL A 140 -6.47 -12.56 -3.62
CA VAL A 140 -6.28 -14.02 -3.67
C VAL A 140 -5.01 -14.34 -4.46
N GLY A 141 -4.10 -15.10 -3.85
CA GLY A 141 -2.82 -15.46 -4.47
C GLY A 141 -1.99 -14.21 -4.81
N ASN A 142 -1.65 -14.05 -6.09
CA ASN A 142 -0.90 -12.89 -6.60
C ASN A 142 -1.81 -11.78 -7.14
N GLN A 143 -3.10 -11.81 -6.84
CA GLN A 143 -4.05 -10.76 -7.19
C GLN A 143 -4.42 -9.98 -5.92
N SER A 144 -4.20 -8.67 -5.92
CA SER A 144 -4.71 -7.76 -4.90
C SER A 144 -5.92 -7.03 -5.48
N TYR A 145 -6.90 -6.68 -4.64
CA TYR A 145 -8.03 -5.86 -5.04
C TYR A 145 -7.81 -4.40 -4.61
N GLY A 146 -8.45 -3.46 -5.31
CA GLY A 146 -8.60 -2.10 -4.82
C GLY A 146 -9.37 -2.13 -3.49
N THR A 147 -8.90 -1.37 -2.50
CA THR A 147 -9.50 -1.32 -1.16
C THR A 147 -10.00 0.07 -0.82
N VAL A 148 -11.06 0.15 -0.03
CA VAL A 148 -11.59 1.40 0.52
C VAL A 148 -11.38 1.38 2.02
N MET A 149 -10.66 2.39 2.50
CA MET A 149 -10.52 2.68 3.92
C MET A 149 -11.74 3.48 4.37
N VAL A 150 -12.35 3.09 5.49
CA VAL A 150 -13.43 3.84 6.16
C VAL A 150 -13.04 3.95 7.62
N ASP A 151 -12.95 5.17 8.13
CA ASP A 151 -12.47 5.46 9.49
C ASP A 151 -11.09 4.82 9.78
N GLY A 152 -10.22 4.79 8.78
CA GLY A 152 -8.88 4.21 8.89
C GLY A 152 -8.80 2.69 8.73
N PHE A 153 -9.93 1.98 8.55
CA PHE A 153 -9.95 0.52 8.41
C PHE A 153 -10.39 0.04 7.02
N PHE A 154 -9.87 -1.10 6.59
CA PHE A 154 -10.27 -1.76 5.35
C PHE A 154 -11.69 -2.33 5.47
N GLU A 155 -12.64 -1.72 4.76
CA GLU A 155 -14.07 -1.99 4.93
C GLU A 155 -14.85 -2.20 3.62
N ALA A 156 -14.23 -1.95 2.47
CA ALA A 156 -14.80 -2.30 1.17
C ALA A 156 -13.71 -2.60 0.14
N ILE A 157 -14.06 -3.33 -0.91
CA ILE A 157 -13.25 -3.43 -2.13
C ILE A 157 -13.88 -2.61 -3.24
N TRP A 158 -13.09 -2.22 -4.23
CA TRP A 158 -13.57 -1.45 -5.37
C TRP A 158 -12.94 -1.91 -6.68
N ARG A 159 -13.63 -1.58 -7.77
CA ARG A 159 -13.12 -1.69 -9.14
C ARG A 159 -13.64 -0.52 -9.98
N VAL A 160 -12.92 -0.21 -11.05
CA VAL A 160 -13.36 0.74 -12.08
C VAL A 160 -13.48 0.01 -13.41
N GLU A 161 -14.59 0.25 -14.09
CA GLU A 161 -14.89 -0.25 -15.43
C GLU A 161 -15.18 0.96 -16.33
N ARG A 162 -14.69 0.93 -17.57
CA ARG A 162 -14.99 1.96 -18.57
C ARG A 162 -15.82 1.36 -19.69
N GLU A 163 -16.98 1.94 -19.94
CA GLU A 163 -17.86 1.60 -21.05
C GLU A 163 -18.12 2.86 -21.88
N GLY A 164 -17.54 2.92 -23.08
CA GLY A 164 -17.57 4.12 -23.91
C GLY A 164 -16.97 5.34 -23.20
N ASP A 165 -17.78 6.39 -23.06
CA ASP A 165 -17.42 7.66 -22.40
C ASP A 165 -17.86 7.72 -20.93
N THR A 166 -18.16 6.57 -20.33
CA THR A 166 -18.58 6.46 -18.92
C THR A 166 -17.59 5.64 -18.11
N GLY A 167 -17.05 6.24 -17.04
CA GLY A 167 -16.28 5.55 -16.01
C GLY A 167 -17.18 5.15 -14.84
N THR A 168 -17.36 3.85 -14.59
CA THR A 168 -18.16 3.33 -13.49
C THR A 168 -17.25 2.80 -12.39
N LEU A 169 -17.34 3.39 -11.20
CA LEU A 169 -16.74 2.84 -9.99
C LEU A 169 -17.77 1.99 -9.26
N THR A 170 -17.43 0.74 -8.96
CA THR A 170 -18.27 -0.11 -8.09
C THR A 170 -17.57 -0.35 -6.77
N VAL A 171 -18.24 -0.02 -5.67
CA VAL A 171 -17.84 -0.33 -4.30
C VAL A 171 -18.61 -1.55 -3.79
N GLN A 172 -17.90 -2.53 -3.25
CA GLN A 172 -18.49 -3.65 -2.53
C GLN A 172 -18.12 -3.55 -1.05
N PRO A 173 -19.05 -3.09 -0.19
CA PRO A 173 -18.86 -3.08 1.26
C PRO A 173 -18.68 -4.50 1.82
N LEU A 174 -17.79 -4.64 2.81
CA LEU A 174 -17.58 -5.89 3.56
C LEU A 174 -18.43 -5.96 4.84
N ARG A 175 -19.11 -4.85 5.16
CA ARG A 175 -20.08 -4.74 6.24
C ARG A 175 -21.21 -3.80 5.84
N THR A 176 -22.29 -3.81 6.60
CA THR A 176 -23.30 -2.76 6.50
C THR A 176 -22.68 -1.41 6.81
N LEU A 177 -22.84 -0.45 5.88
CA LEU A 177 -22.39 0.92 6.07
C LEU A 177 -23.32 1.67 7.04
N ARG A 178 -22.72 2.45 7.94
CA ARG A 178 -23.37 3.28 8.94
C ARG A 178 -23.76 4.64 8.33
N GLY A 179 -24.52 5.43 9.09
CA GLY A 179 -25.06 6.72 8.62
C GLY A 179 -23.96 7.65 8.11
N GLY A 180 -24.15 8.23 6.91
CA GLY A 180 -23.19 9.14 6.28
C GLY A 180 -22.09 8.45 5.45
N GLU A 181 -21.60 7.28 5.86
CA GLU A 181 -20.44 6.61 5.22
C GLU A 181 -20.64 6.41 3.72
N ARG A 182 -21.85 6.02 3.28
CA ARG A 182 -22.14 5.84 1.86
C ARG A 182 -21.96 7.14 1.07
N ALA A 183 -22.40 8.27 1.62
CA ALA A 183 -22.26 9.57 0.98
C ALA A 183 -20.80 10.01 0.92
N GLU A 184 -20.05 9.86 2.01
CA GLU A 184 -18.63 10.20 2.08
C GLU A 184 -17.79 9.35 1.11
N ILE A 185 -18.07 8.04 1.02
CA ILE A 185 -17.45 7.15 0.05
C ILE A 185 -17.80 7.58 -1.38
N THR A 186 -19.04 7.97 -1.64
CA THR A 186 -19.45 8.48 -2.97
C THR A 186 -18.69 9.76 -3.33
N GLU A 187 -18.53 10.70 -2.40
CA GLU A 187 -17.78 11.94 -2.66
C GLU A 187 -16.31 11.66 -2.98
N GLU A 188 -15.67 10.75 -2.24
CA GLU A 188 -14.30 10.33 -2.55
C GLU A 188 -14.21 9.58 -3.88
N ALA A 189 -15.16 8.70 -4.17
CA ALA A 189 -15.22 7.96 -5.44
C ALA A 189 -15.29 8.90 -6.65
N VAL A 190 -16.10 9.97 -6.57
CA VAL A 190 -16.20 10.99 -7.62
C VAL A 190 -14.88 11.74 -7.81
N ARG A 191 -14.19 12.10 -6.71
CA ARG A 191 -12.86 12.73 -6.79
C ARG A 191 -11.86 11.79 -7.47
N MET A 192 -11.87 10.51 -7.09
CA MET A 192 -10.99 9.50 -7.66
C MET A 192 -11.24 9.30 -9.16
N LEU A 193 -12.50 9.13 -9.57
CA LEU A 193 -12.87 8.95 -10.99
C LEU A 193 -12.46 10.14 -11.86
N THR A 194 -12.61 11.36 -11.33
CA THR A 194 -12.19 12.60 -12.02
C THR A 194 -10.69 12.64 -12.31
N VAL A 195 -9.87 11.97 -11.51
CA VAL A 195 -8.41 11.89 -11.71
C VAL A 195 -8.01 10.68 -12.53
N MET A 196 -8.67 9.54 -12.33
CA MET A 196 -8.28 8.25 -12.92
C MET A 196 -8.80 8.03 -14.33
N THR A 197 -9.82 8.77 -14.76
CA THR A 197 -10.45 8.58 -16.07
C THR A 197 -10.61 9.90 -16.80
N ASP A 198 -10.46 9.85 -18.13
CA ASP A 198 -10.81 10.93 -19.06
C ASP A 198 -12.27 10.78 -19.58
N ALA A 199 -13.08 9.95 -18.91
CA ALA A 199 -14.46 9.73 -19.29
C ALA A 199 -15.28 11.02 -19.16
N ALA A 200 -16.21 11.25 -20.09
CA ALA A 200 -17.07 12.43 -20.08
C ALA A 200 -18.12 12.38 -18.96
N SER A 201 -18.41 11.17 -18.45
CA SER A 201 -19.35 10.96 -17.36
C SER A 201 -18.85 9.91 -16.37
N HIS A 202 -19.28 10.06 -15.11
CA HIS A 202 -18.89 9.20 -14.00
C HIS A 202 -20.13 8.64 -13.31
N ASP A 203 -20.09 7.35 -12.97
CA ASP A 203 -21.11 6.66 -12.19
C ASP A 203 -20.47 5.96 -10.99
N VAL A 204 -21.15 6.00 -9.83
CA VAL A 204 -20.70 5.36 -8.60
C VAL A 204 -21.79 4.41 -8.11
N ARG A 205 -21.45 3.12 -8.08
CA ARG A 205 -22.35 2.04 -7.70
C ARG A 205 -21.90 1.38 -6.42
N PHE A 206 -22.87 0.88 -5.66
CA PHE A 206 -22.61 -0.05 -4.56
C PHE A 206 -23.26 -1.37 -4.89
N GLY A 207 -22.50 -2.45 -4.83
CA GLY A 207 -22.99 -3.78 -5.15
C GLY A 207 -21.92 -4.83 -5.01
N THR A 208 -22.35 -6.08 -4.95
CA THR A 208 -21.45 -7.25 -4.89
C THR A 208 -20.98 -7.60 -6.29
N PHE A 209 -19.66 -7.70 -6.46
CA PHE A 209 -19.01 -8.18 -7.69
C PHE A 209 -18.02 -9.32 -7.44
N LEU A 210 -17.70 -9.60 -6.18
CA LEU A 210 -16.89 -10.74 -5.75
C LEU A 210 -17.64 -11.50 -4.66
N ASP A 211 -17.76 -12.81 -4.84
CA ASP A 211 -18.33 -13.71 -3.84
C ASP A 211 -17.21 -14.25 -2.93
N PHE A 212 -17.31 -14.01 -1.62
CA PHE A 212 -16.36 -14.49 -0.62
C PHE A 212 -16.80 -15.84 0.00
N GLY A 213 -17.97 -16.37 -0.36
CA GLY A 213 -18.46 -17.67 0.07
C GLY A 213 -18.98 -17.74 1.51
N ASP A 214 -19.31 -16.60 2.11
CA ASP A 214 -19.84 -16.43 3.46
C ASP A 214 -21.35 -16.12 3.53
#